data_AF-A0A521U6Z8-F1
#
_entry.id   AF-A0A521U6Z8-F1
#
_cell.length_a   1.000
_cell.length_b   1.000
_cell.length_c   1.000
_cell.angle_alpha   90.00
_cell.angle_beta   90.00
_cell.angle_gamma   90.00
#
_symmetry.space_group_name_H-M   'P 1'
#
loop_
_entity.id
_entity.type
_entity.pdbx_description
1 polymer ?
#
loop_
_entity_poly.entity_id
_entity_poly.type
_entity_poly.pdbx_seq_one_letter_code
_entity_poly.pdbx_strand_id
1 'polypeptide(L)' 'MTKFTVISGSSSEDLAKKLAKRLGANLLKSQLRIFPDGESKITLKGKLQKNKIIVIQSTYPPVDENLIQTLSIISKAK' A
#
# COMPACT_ATOMS: atom_id res chain seq x y z
N MET A 1 11.74 3.77 20.34
CA MET A 1 11.88 3.03 19.07
C MET A 1 10.85 3.55 18.07
N THR A 2 11.27 4.02 16.89
CA THR A 2 10.35 4.45 15.83
C THR A 2 9.57 3.26 15.31
N LYS A 3 8.24 3.25 15.50
CA LYS A 3 7.37 2.24 14.91
C LYS A 3 7.21 2.55 13.42
N PHE A 4 7.34 1.53 12.58
CA PHE A 4 7.07 1.63 11.15
C PHE A 4 5.79 0.89 10.81
N THR A 5 5.02 1.42 9.87
CA THR A 5 3.91 0.73 9.24
C THR A 5 4.22 0.60 7.75
N VAL A 6 4.25 -0.63 7.26
CA VAL A 6 4.45 -0.91 5.84
C VAL A 6 3.08 -1.13 5.21
N ILE A 7 2.76 -0.37 4.17
CA ILE A 7 1.56 -0.56 3.36
C ILE A 7 1.96 -1.22 2.05
N SER A 8 1.35 -2.38 1.78
CA SER A 8 1.51 -3.05 0.49
C SER A 8 0.45 -2.60 -0.49
N GLY A 9 0.88 -2.20 -1.68
CA GLY A 9 0.03 -2.14 -2.86
C GLY A 9 -0.22 -3.54 -3.46
N SER A 10 -1.07 -3.60 -4.47
CA SER A 10 -1.51 -4.80 -5.18
C SER A 10 -0.39 -5.55 -5.89
N SER A 11 0.61 -4.85 -6.43
CA SER A 11 1.66 -5.43 -7.29
C SER A 11 2.90 -5.91 -6.51
N SER A 12 3.04 -5.52 -5.23
CA SER A 12 4.27 -5.71 -4.45
C SER A 12 4.08 -6.38 -3.09
N GLU A 13 3.07 -7.26 -2.94
CA GLU A 13 2.77 -7.95 -1.68
C GLU A 13 3.96 -8.72 -1.08
N ASP A 14 4.70 -9.47 -1.90
CA ASP A 14 5.80 -10.29 -1.41
C ASP A 14 6.97 -9.44 -0.91
N LEU A 15 7.32 -8.40 -1.67
CA LEU A 15 8.37 -7.44 -1.28
C LEU A 15 8.00 -6.72 0.01
N ALA A 16 6.74 -6.29 0.14
CA ALA A 16 6.26 -5.62 1.34
C ALA A 16 6.30 -6.52 2.57
N LYS A 17 5.92 -7.80 2.45
CA LYS A 17 6.03 -8.79 3.52
C LYS A 17 7.49 -8.99 3.96
N LYS A 18 8.41 -9.15 3.01
CA LYS A 18 9.84 -9.33 3.29
C LYS A 18 10.42 -8.12 4.00
N LEU A 19 10.08 -6.90 3.57
CA LEU A 19 10.55 -5.67 4.21
C LEU A 19 9.96 -5.51 5.63
N ALA A 20 8.66 -5.71 5.78
CA ALA A 20 8.00 -5.60 7.09
C ALA A 20 8.61 -6.57 8.11
N LYS A 21 8.90 -7.83 7.70
CA LYS A 21 9.55 -8.83 8.54
C LYS A 21 10.96 -8.40 8.96
N ARG A 22 11.76 -7.83 8.06
CA ARG A 22 13.11 -7.34 8.37
C ARG A 22 13.10 -6.12 9.29
N LEU A 23 12.11 -5.24 9.16
CA LEU A 23 11.97 -4.02 9.96
C LEU A 23 11.25 -4.23 11.30
N GLY A 24 10.66 -5.41 11.54
CA GLY A 24 9.75 -5.63 12.68
C GLY A 24 8.53 -4.71 12.64
N ALA A 25 8.09 -4.34 11.43
CA ALA A 25 7.03 -3.37 11.18
C ALA A 25 5.66 -4.03 11.01
N ASN A 26 4.59 -3.29 11.29
CA ASN A 26 3.24 -3.77 11.01
C ASN A 26 2.98 -3.71 9.50
N LEU A 27 2.46 -4.79 8.91
CA LEU A 27 2.09 -4.83 7.49
C LEU A 27 0.58 -4.59 7.34
N LEU A 28 0.22 -3.50 6.66
CA LEU A 28 -1.14 -3.24 6.22
C LEU A 28 -1.27 -3.61 4.75
N LYS A 29 -2.27 -4.43 4.43
CA LYS A 29 -2.62 -4.74 3.05
C LYS A 29 -3.62 -3.74 2.51
N SER A 30 -3.38 -3.25 1.29
CA SER A 30 -4.41 -2.58 0.52
C SER A 30 -5.22 -3.60 -0.28
N GLN A 31 -6.54 -3.42 -0.31
CA GLN A 31 -7.42 -4.17 -1.19
C GLN A 31 -7.85 -3.24 -2.32
N LEU A 32 -7.56 -3.66 -3.55
CA LEU A 32 -8.00 -3.00 -4.77
C LEU A 32 -9.30 -3.64 -5.23
N ARG A 33 -10.26 -2.80 -5.63
CA ARG A 33 -11.47 -3.22 -6.33
C ARG A 33 -11.63 -2.32 -7.55
N ILE A 34 -11.73 -2.92 -8.72
CA ILE A 34 -12.00 -2.21 -9.98
C ILE A 34 -13.50 -2.32 -10.24
N PHE A 35 -14.13 -1.19 -10.53
CA PHE A 35 -15.53 -1.10 -10.91
C PHE A 35 -15.69 -1.25 -12.44
N PRO A 36 -16.90 -1.59 -12.93
CA PRO A 36 -17.13 -1.78 -14.37
C PRO A 36 -16.90 -0.53 -15.24
N ASP A 37 -16.92 0.66 -14.65
CA ASP A 37 -16.61 1.95 -15.28
C ASP A 37 -15.09 2.21 -15.39
N GLY A 38 -14.26 1.32 -14.85
CA GLY A 38 -12.79 1.46 -14.83
C GLY A 38 -12.26 2.19 -13.60
N GLU A 39 -13.12 2.65 -12.69
CA GLU A 39 -12.67 3.30 -11.45
C GLU A 39 -12.09 2.29 -10.46
N SER A 40 -11.07 2.72 -9.71
CA SER A 40 -10.40 1.88 -8.72
C SER A 40 -10.69 2.35 -7.29
N LYS A 41 -11.24 1.47 -6.46
CA LYS A 41 -11.43 1.68 -5.03
C LYS A 41 -10.34 0.99 -4.22
N ILE A 42 -9.65 1.77 -3.40
CA ILE A 42 -8.60 1.26 -2.50
C ILE A 42 -9.08 1.29 -1.06
N THR A 43 -8.98 0.14 -0.40
CA THR A 43 -9.34 -0.03 1.01
C THR A 43 -8.14 -0.56 1.79
N LEU A 44 -7.70 0.19 2.80
CA LEU A 44 -6.64 -0.27 3.71
C LEU A 44 -7.28 -1.14 4.79
N LYS A 45 -6.86 -2.41 4.91
CA LYS A 45 -7.32 -3.31 5.96
C LYS A 45 -6.46 -3.15 7.20
N GLY A 46 -6.96 -2.38 8.16
CA GLY A 46 -6.38 -2.24 9.49
C GLY A 46 -6.33 -0.79 9.96
N LYS A 47 -5.79 -0.59 11.18
CA LYS A 47 -5.62 0.75 11.75
C LYS A 47 -4.24 1.30 11.39
N LEU A 48 -4.23 2.47 10.78
CA LEU A 48 -3.03 3.30 10.65
C LEU A 48 -2.66 3.83 12.03
N GLN A 49 -1.40 3.61 12.43
CA GLN A 49 -0.86 4.19 13.64
C GLN A 49 -0.19 5.52 13.28
N LYS A 50 -0.17 6.50 14.21
CA LYS A 50 0.62 7.74 14.06
C LYS A 50 2.11 7.40 14.15
N ASN A 51 2.69 6.91 13.06
CA ASN A 51 4.07 6.49 12.98
C ASN A 51 4.61 6.65 11.54
N LYS A 52 5.86 6.23 11.27
CA LYS A 52 6.43 6.36 9.93
C LYS A 52 5.80 5.31 9.00
N ILE A 53 5.17 5.78 7.93
CA ILE A 53 4.50 4.93 6.94
C ILE A 53 5.40 4.74 5.73
N ILE A 54 5.55 3.49 5.30
CA ILE A 54 6.31 3.11 4.10
C ILE A 54 5.32 2.46 3.13
N VAL A 55 5.11 3.06 1.97
CA VAL A 55 4.25 2.49 0.92
C VAL A 55 5.13 1.77 -0.09
N ILE A 56 4.77 0.53 -0.41
CA ILE A 56 5.48 -0.30 -1.39
C ILE A 56 4.50 -0.71 -2.46
N GLN A 57 4.66 -0.15 -3.65
CA GLN A 57 3.89 -0.48 -4.84
C GLN A 57 4.81 -0.36 -6.05
N SER A 58 4.75 -1.34 -6.96
CA SER A 58 5.47 -1.27 -8.22
C SER A 58 4.62 -0.52 -9.24
N THR A 59 5.26 0.35 -10.03
CA THR A 59 4.67 1.04 -11.18
C THR A 59 4.93 0.30 -12.50
N TYR A 60 5.27 -0.99 -12.45
CA TYR A 60 5.36 -1.84 -13.63
C TYR A 60 4.03 -1.83 -14.41
N PRO A 61 4.01 -1.95 -15.76
CA PRO A 61 2.78 -1.82 -16.54
C PRO A 61 1.57 -2.62 -16.00
N PRO A 62 0.37 -2.00 -15.95
CA PRO A 62 0.02 -0.66 -16.42
C PRO A 62 0.51 0.46 -15.48
N VAL A 63 1.35 1.37 -16.01
CA VAL A 63 2.09 2.37 -15.22
C VAL A 63 1.16 3.40 -14.61
N ASP A 64 0.26 3.96 -15.41
CA ASP A 64 -0.64 5.04 -14.98
C ASP A 64 -1.59 4.59 -13.88
N GLU A 65 -2.19 3.39 -14.04
CA GLU A 65 -3.08 2.82 -13.04
C GLU A 65 -2.33 2.55 -11.73
N ASN A 66 -1.15 1.93 -11.79
CA ASN A 66 -0.34 1.66 -10.60
C ASN A 66 0.16 2.94 -9.92
N LEU A 67 0.42 4.01 -10.67
CA LEU A 67 0.78 5.32 -10.13
C LEU A 67 -0.41 5.94 -9.39
N ILE A 68 -1.60 5.99 -10.01
CA ILE A 68 -2.83 6.49 -9.39
C ILE A 68 -3.16 5.69 -8.12
N GLN A 69 -2.98 4.37 -8.16
CA GLN A 69 -3.18 3.53 -6.99
C GLN A 69 -2.20 3.88 -5.86
N THR A 70 -0.94 4.12 -6.19
CA THR A 70 0.09 4.53 -5.22
C THR A 70 -0.26 5.86 -4.56
N LEU A 71 -0.63 6.87 -5.35
CA LEU A 71 -1.03 8.19 -4.85
C LEU A 71 -2.28 8.10 -3.97
N SER A 72 -3.24 7.27 -4.35
CA SER A 72 -4.46 7.03 -3.58
C SER A 72 -4.16 6.36 -2.23
N ILE A 73 -3.21 5.42 -2.18
CA ILE A 73 -2.73 4.83 -0.91
C ILE A 73 -2.09 5.89 -0.03
N ILE A 74 -1.21 6.73 -0.59
CA ILE A 74 -0.53 7.81 0.15
C ILE A 74 -1.56 8.81 0.70
N SER A 75 -2.54 9.23 -0.13
CA SER A 75 -3.59 10.15 0.28
C SER A 75 -4.44 9.61 1.43
N LYS A 76 -4.64 8.29 1.49
CA LYS A 76 -5.43 7.62 2.54
C LYS A 76 -4.62 7.31 3.80
N ALA A 77 -3.29 7.28 3.66
CA ALA A 77 -2.35 7.08 4.74
C ALA A 77 -1.99 8.39 5.48
N LYS A 78 -2.21 9.55 4.85
CA LYS A 78 -2.11 10.88 5.44
C LYS A 78 -3.28 11.15 6.41
#